data_AF-A0A3D1XR01-F1
#
_entry.id   AF-A0A3D1XR01-F1
#
_cell.length_a   1.000
_cell.length_b   1.000
_cell.length_c   1.000
_cell.angle_alpha   90.00
_cell.angle_beta   90.00
_cell.angle_gamma   90.00
#
_symmetry.space_group_name_H-M   'P 1'
#
loop_
_entity.id
_entity.type
_entity.pdbx_description
1 polymer ?
#
loop_
_entity_poly.entity_id
_entity_poly.type
_entity_poly.pdbx_seq_one_letter_code
_entity_poly.pdbx_strand_id
1 'polypeptide(L)'
;MWKQTDSFQDTSKWNNWFRAHEYIQGLDLEKFAGYSDWRMPNLEEAESLHDENHSIKDMDRMDIFISSAFSPGGGFTSWTSNEMPHATAAIYYYRYGHANSNHKEDITKDSVRAVRDIEVREKAKGVLKKYPGFSDSPLPR
;
A
#
# COMPACT_ATOMS: atom_id res chain seq x y z
N MET A 1 3.66 9.37 0.73
CA MET A 1 4.84 9.06 -0.11
C MET A 1 4.88 7.56 -0.29
N TRP A 2 5.15 7.10 -1.51
CA TRP A 2 5.20 5.69 -1.85
C TRP A 2 6.63 5.22 -2.05
N LYS A 3 6.90 3.95 -1.73
CA LYS A 3 8.12 3.29 -2.14
C LYS A 3 8.07 2.96 -3.63
N GLN A 4 9.18 3.18 -4.34
CA GLN A 4 9.22 3.06 -5.80
C GLN A 4 9.04 1.62 -6.32
N THR A 5 9.56 0.64 -5.59
CA THR A 5 9.40 -0.79 -5.87
C THR A 5 8.47 -1.45 -4.85
N ASP A 6 7.69 -2.44 -5.28
CA ASP A 6 6.87 -3.26 -4.39
C ASP A 6 7.66 -4.43 -3.78
N SER A 7 6.98 -5.18 -2.90
CA SER A 7 7.56 -6.33 -2.22
C SER A 7 8.03 -7.44 -3.16
N PHE A 8 7.37 -7.64 -4.32
CA PHE A 8 7.77 -8.68 -5.26
C PHE A 8 9.08 -8.28 -5.96
N GLN A 9 9.22 -7.03 -6.37
CA GLN A 9 10.44 -6.54 -7.01
C GLN A 9 11.66 -6.68 -6.10
N ASP A 10 11.49 -6.43 -4.81
CA ASP A 10 12.59 -6.50 -3.86
C ASP A 10 12.96 -7.93 -3.47
N THR A 11 11.97 -8.83 -3.34
CA THR A 11 12.17 -10.15 -2.73
C THR A 11 12.10 -11.30 -3.72
N SER A 12 11.59 -11.05 -4.93
CA SER A 12 11.21 -12.08 -5.92
C SER A 12 10.26 -13.15 -5.37
N LYS A 13 9.45 -12.79 -4.37
CA LYS A 13 8.49 -13.68 -3.70
C LYS A 13 7.11 -13.04 -3.69
N TRP A 14 6.10 -13.89 -3.86
CA TRP A 14 4.71 -13.52 -3.63
C TRP A 14 4.38 -13.60 -2.15
N ASN A 15 3.50 -12.71 -1.72
CA ASN A 15 3.14 -12.57 -0.32
C ASN A 15 1.67 -12.90 -0.13
N ASN A 16 1.37 -13.70 0.89
CA ASN A 16 0.07 -13.62 1.53
C ASN A 16 0.01 -12.33 2.39
N TRP A 17 -1.15 -12.03 2.95
CA TRP A 17 -1.35 -10.77 3.68
C TRP A 17 -0.41 -10.61 4.89
N PHE A 18 -0.14 -11.71 5.61
CA PHE A 18 0.79 -11.68 6.75
C PHE A 18 2.25 -11.45 6.32
N ARG A 19 2.71 -12.10 5.25
CA ARG A 19 4.04 -11.87 4.68
C ARG A 19 4.21 -10.46 4.15
N ALA A 20 3.13 -9.87 3.62
CA ALA A 20 3.13 -8.47 3.21
C ALA A 20 3.33 -7.55 4.42
N HIS A 21 2.70 -7.83 5.57
CA HIS A 21 2.98 -7.12 6.81
C HIS A 21 4.42 -7.29 7.31
N GLU A 22 4.97 -8.50 7.26
CA GLU A 22 6.37 -8.76 7.63
C GLU A 22 7.35 -7.97 6.75
N TYR A 23 7.08 -7.89 5.43
CA TYR A 23 7.88 -7.09 4.52
C TYR A 23 7.89 -5.60 4.92
N ILE A 24 6.72 -5.04 5.23
CA ILE A 24 6.61 -3.65 5.68
C ILE A 24 7.37 -3.42 6.99
N GLN A 25 7.24 -4.34 7.96
CA GLN A 25 8.00 -4.27 9.21
C GLN A 25 9.51 -4.35 8.98
N GLY A 26 9.95 -5.13 7.99
CA GLY A 26 11.35 -5.18 7.55
C GLY A 26 11.87 -3.81 7.09
N LEU A 27 11.08 -3.09 6.29
CA LEU A 27 11.43 -1.73 5.86
C LEU A 27 11.63 -0.77 7.04
N ASP A 28 10.79 -0.88 8.08
CA ASP A 28 10.91 -0.05 9.28
C ASP A 28 12.14 -0.37 10.12
N LEU A 29 12.42 -1.66 10.32
CA LEU A 29 13.59 -2.14 11.06
C LEU A 29 14.90 -1.73 10.39
N GLU A 30 14.94 -1.82 9.07
CA GLU A 30 16.09 -1.41 8.25
C GLU A 30 16.20 0.11 8.10
N LYS A 31 15.18 0.85 8.54
CA LYS A 31 15.02 2.28 8.29
C LYS A 31 15.18 2.62 6.81
N PHE A 32 14.47 1.89 5.95
CA PHE A 32 14.58 2.04 4.50
C PHE A 32 14.42 3.51 4.09
N ALA A 33 15.36 4.01 3.29
CA ALA A 33 15.47 5.42 2.90
C ALA A 33 15.53 6.42 4.08
N GLY A 34 15.96 5.99 5.26
CA GLY A 34 16.05 6.80 6.49
C GLY A 34 14.72 6.93 7.25
N TYR A 35 13.69 6.16 6.88
CA TYR A 35 12.35 6.25 7.46
C TYR A 35 11.93 4.95 8.15
N SER A 36 11.10 5.06 9.19
CA SER A 36 10.63 3.93 10.01
C SER A 36 9.13 4.01 10.30
N ASP A 37 8.39 4.60 9.37
CA ASP A 37 6.95 4.83 9.37
C ASP A 37 6.32 4.28 8.08
N TRP A 38 6.92 3.24 7.50
CA TRP A 38 6.35 2.51 6.37
C TRP A 38 5.17 1.68 6.85
N ARG A 39 4.10 1.70 6.06
CA ARG A 39 2.88 0.95 6.35
C ARG A 39 2.33 0.29 5.10
N MET A 40 1.49 -0.72 5.31
CA MET A 40 0.61 -1.23 4.28
C MET A 40 -0.41 -0.13 3.92
N PRO A 41 -0.75 0.06 2.64
CA PRO A 41 -1.72 1.06 2.23
C PRO A 41 -3.13 0.61 2.63
N ASN A 42 -4.03 1.57 2.81
CA ASN A 42 -5.46 1.25 2.81
C ASN A 42 -5.98 1.13 1.35
N LEU A 43 -7.24 0.73 1.20
CA LEU A 43 -7.84 0.50 -0.11
C LEU A 43 -7.96 1.77 -0.96
N GLU A 44 -8.36 2.88 -0.35
CA GLU A 44 -8.49 4.18 -1.04
C GLU A 44 -7.13 4.67 -1.55
N GLU A 45 -6.08 4.50 -0.75
CA GLU A 45 -4.71 4.82 -1.16
C GLU A 45 -4.23 3.94 -2.31
N ALA A 46 -4.49 2.64 -2.24
CA ALA A 46 -4.14 1.73 -3.32
C ALA A 46 -4.89 2.09 -4.62
N GLU A 47 -6.18 2.39 -4.52
CA GLU A 47 -7.01 2.85 -5.64
C GLU A 47 -6.50 4.17 -6.24
N SER A 48 -6.03 5.10 -5.40
CA SER A 48 -5.52 6.40 -5.85
C SER A 48 -4.29 6.32 -6.76
N LEU A 49 -3.60 5.18 -6.80
CA LEU A 49 -2.49 4.96 -7.73
C LEU A 49 -2.95 4.65 -9.15
N HIS A 50 -4.19 4.22 -9.33
CA HIS A 50 -4.71 3.85 -10.64
C HIS A 50 -5.02 5.08 -11.49
N ASP A 51 -4.39 5.16 -12.65
CA ASP A 51 -4.63 6.18 -13.66
C ASP A 51 -4.46 5.59 -15.06
N GLU A 52 -5.56 5.49 -15.82
CA GLU A 52 -5.57 4.92 -17.18
C GLU A 52 -4.70 5.69 -18.18
N ASN A 53 -4.34 6.95 -17.89
CA ASN A 53 -3.47 7.75 -18.75
C ASN A 53 -1.99 7.41 -18.59
N HIS A 54 -1.64 6.64 -17.56
CA HIS A 54 -0.27 6.24 -17.27
C HIS A 54 -0.20 4.72 -17.19
N SER A 55 0.84 4.13 -17.79
CA SER A 55 1.08 2.71 -17.63
C SER A 55 2.56 2.38 -17.53
N ILE A 56 2.82 1.31 -16.78
CA ILE A 56 4.09 0.61 -16.74
C ILE A 56 3.83 -0.90 -16.92
N LYS A 57 4.88 -1.67 -17.19
CA LYS A 57 4.77 -3.13 -17.31
C LYS A 57 4.95 -3.80 -15.96
N ASP A 58 4.13 -4.79 -15.65
CA ASP A 58 4.31 -5.68 -14.50
C ASP A 58 5.29 -6.83 -14.79
N MET A 59 5.45 -7.77 -13.84
CA MET A 59 6.34 -8.93 -13.99
C MET A 59 6.01 -9.86 -15.17
N ASP A 60 4.74 -9.94 -15.58
CA ASP A 60 4.31 -10.77 -16.72
C ASP A 60 4.36 -9.97 -18.04
N ARG A 61 4.93 -8.75 -18.01
CA ARG A 61 4.99 -7.80 -19.15
C ARG A 61 3.62 -7.30 -19.60
N MET A 62 2.63 -7.36 -18.73
CA MET A 62 1.29 -6.80 -18.97
C MET A 62 1.24 -5.36 -18.47
N ASP A 63 0.34 -4.56 -19.05
CA ASP A 63 0.14 -3.18 -18.60
C ASP A 63 -0.55 -3.14 -17.24
N ILE A 64 0.02 -2.35 -16.34
CA ILE A 64 -0.65 -1.88 -15.13
C ILE A 64 -0.73 -0.36 -15.22
N PHE A 65 -1.88 0.18 -14.83
CA PHE A 65 -2.22 1.57 -15.06
C PHE A 65 -1.86 2.42 -13.85
N ILE A 66 -0.56 2.59 -13.62
CA ILE A 66 0.01 3.41 -12.55
C ILE A 66 1.14 4.30 -13.11
N SER A 67 1.45 5.39 -12.40
CA SER A 67 2.47 6.36 -12.81
C SER A 67 3.85 5.74 -13.08
N SER A 68 4.55 6.27 -14.08
CA SER A 68 5.95 5.92 -14.39
C SER A 68 6.96 6.35 -13.32
N ALA A 69 6.52 7.06 -12.27
CA ALA A 69 7.30 7.28 -11.08
C ALA A 69 7.66 5.96 -10.35
N PHE A 70 6.85 4.90 -10.52
CA PHE A 70 7.11 3.57 -9.99
C PHE A 70 8.02 2.75 -10.94
N SER A 71 8.78 1.81 -10.37
CA SER A 71 9.62 0.92 -11.17
C SER A 71 8.78 -0.16 -11.87
N PRO A 72 8.99 -0.44 -13.17
CA PRO A 72 8.33 -1.55 -13.86
C PRO A 72 8.81 -2.92 -13.34
N GLY A 73 8.06 -3.97 -13.65
CA GLY A 73 8.33 -5.35 -13.24
C GLY A 73 7.75 -5.73 -11.88
N GLY A 74 6.91 -4.88 -11.30
CA GLY A 74 6.22 -5.14 -10.04
C GLY A 74 4.92 -5.91 -10.18
N GLY A 75 4.28 -6.21 -9.05
CA GLY A 75 2.96 -6.81 -8.91
C GLY A 75 1.86 -6.02 -9.58
N PHE A 76 0.92 -6.77 -10.15
CA PHE A 76 -0.33 -6.23 -10.68
C PHE A 76 -1.41 -6.05 -9.62
N THR A 77 -1.15 -6.46 -8.38
CA THR A 77 -2.00 -6.19 -7.22
C THR A 77 -1.21 -5.61 -6.05
N SER A 78 -1.90 -4.92 -5.16
CA SER A 78 -1.39 -4.61 -3.81
C SER A 78 -2.37 -5.09 -2.75
N TRP A 79 -1.87 -5.81 -1.76
CA TRP A 79 -2.53 -5.99 -0.46
C TRP A 79 -2.77 -4.64 0.20
N THR A 80 -3.86 -4.59 0.96
CA THR A 80 -4.26 -3.41 1.73
C THR A 80 -4.54 -3.80 3.18
N SER A 81 -4.49 -2.82 4.09
CA SER A 81 -4.78 -3.02 5.51
C SER A 81 -6.28 -3.23 5.79
N ASN A 82 -7.14 -3.15 4.77
CA ASN A 82 -8.58 -3.32 4.92
C ASN A 82 -8.94 -4.80 5.06
N GLU A 83 -9.04 -5.26 6.31
CA GLU A 83 -9.56 -6.59 6.61
C GLU A 83 -11.05 -6.71 6.26
N MET A 84 -11.43 -7.91 5.83
CA MET A 84 -12.77 -8.25 5.37
C MET A 84 -13.25 -9.53 6.11
N PRO A 85 -14.56 -9.84 6.11
CA PRO A 85 -15.08 -11.05 6.75
C PRO A 85 -14.42 -12.35 6.25
N HIS A 86 -14.58 -13.43 7.01
CA HIS A 86 -14.10 -14.76 6.63
C HIS A 86 -12.58 -14.85 6.38
N ALA A 87 -11.80 -14.17 7.22
CA ALA A 87 -10.34 -14.15 7.16
C ALA A 87 -9.78 -13.67 5.80
N THR A 88 -10.48 -12.75 5.15
CA THR A 88 -10.03 -12.11 3.92
C THR A 88 -9.52 -10.69 4.17
N ALA A 89 -8.80 -10.13 3.21
CA ALA A 89 -8.45 -8.71 3.17
C ALA A 89 -8.59 -8.18 1.74
N ALA A 90 -8.81 -6.88 1.61
CA ALA A 90 -8.95 -6.26 0.31
C ALA A 90 -7.60 -6.17 -0.43
N ILE A 91 -7.66 -6.40 -1.73
CA ILE A 91 -6.58 -6.20 -2.68
C ILE A 91 -7.06 -5.26 -3.79
N TYR A 92 -6.15 -4.52 -4.39
CA TYR A 92 -6.48 -3.67 -5.55
C TYR A 92 -5.75 -4.15 -6.80
N TYR A 93 -6.46 -4.34 -7.92
CA TYR A 93 -5.91 -4.76 -9.20
C TYR A 93 -5.57 -3.57 -10.10
N TYR A 94 -4.29 -3.35 -10.36
CA TYR A 94 -3.81 -2.26 -11.24
C TYR A 94 -3.94 -2.55 -12.73
N ARG A 95 -4.12 -3.82 -13.11
CA ARG A 95 -4.46 -4.20 -14.50
C ARG A 95 -5.88 -3.80 -14.88
N TYR A 96 -6.79 -3.75 -13.91
CA TYR A 96 -8.23 -3.74 -14.15
C TYR A 96 -8.99 -2.63 -13.42
N GLY A 97 -8.31 -1.87 -12.55
CA GLY A 97 -8.90 -0.73 -11.87
C GLY A 97 -10.01 -1.06 -10.87
N HIS A 98 -9.95 -2.20 -10.19
CA HIS A 98 -10.95 -2.55 -9.19
C HIS A 98 -10.37 -3.29 -7.98
N ALA A 99 -11.09 -3.17 -6.88
CA ALA A 99 -10.84 -3.90 -5.65
C ALA A 99 -11.42 -5.32 -5.71
N ASN A 100 -10.77 -6.26 -5.02
CA ASN A 100 -11.29 -7.58 -4.72
C ASN A 100 -10.89 -7.96 -3.29
N SER A 101 -11.18 -9.19 -2.86
CA SER A 101 -10.73 -9.73 -1.58
C SER A 101 -10.11 -11.11 -1.78
N ASN A 102 -8.96 -11.33 -1.13
CA ASN A 102 -8.30 -12.64 -1.08
C ASN A 102 -8.19 -13.11 0.38
N HIS A 103 -8.10 -14.43 0.58
CA HIS A 103 -7.90 -15.02 1.89
C HIS A 103 -6.50 -14.68 2.42
N LYS A 104 -6.38 -14.27 3.69
CA LYS A 104 -5.14 -13.71 4.25
C LYS A 104 -4.00 -14.72 4.35
N GLU A 105 -4.31 -16.01 4.41
CA GLU A 105 -3.32 -17.08 4.52
C GLU A 105 -2.80 -17.56 3.16
N ASP A 106 -3.55 -17.33 2.09
CA ASP A 106 -3.26 -17.89 0.77
C ASP A 106 -2.11 -17.13 0.11
N ILE A 107 -1.11 -17.86 -0.37
CA ILE A 107 -0.04 -17.29 -1.18
C ILE A 107 -0.49 -17.33 -2.64
N THR A 108 -1.16 -16.25 -3.04
CA THR A 108 -1.54 -15.91 -4.41
C THR A 108 -0.46 -15.05 -5.07
N LYS A 109 -0.61 -14.68 -6.36
CA LYS A 109 0.30 -13.76 -7.05
C LYS A 109 0.10 -12.30 -6.60
N ASP A 110 0.14 -12.06 -5.30
CA ASP A 110 -0.08 -10.75 -4.70
C ASP A 110 1.19 -10.15 -4.08
N SER A 111 1.28 -8.83 -4.16
CA SER A 111 2.39 -8.03 -3.62
C SER A 111 1.88 -6.95 -2.69
N VAL A 112 2.76 -6.13 -2.12
CA VAL A 112 2.37 -4.92 -1.40
C VAL A 112 3.26 -3.74 -1.79
N ARG A 113 2.64 -2.58 -2.04
CA ARG A 113 3.32 -1.30 -2.24
C ARG A 113 3.34 -0.53 -0.93
N ALA A 114 4.52 -0.34 -0.34
CA ALA A 114 4.65 0.39 0.91
C ALA A 114 4.33 1.87 0.73
N VAL A 115 3.54 2.41 1.65
CA VAL A 115 3.22 3.84 1.72
C VAL A 115 3.61 4.37 3.09
N ARG A 116 3.93 5.65 3.15
CA ARG A 116 4.14 6.39 4.39
C ARG A 116 3.52 7.76 4.30
N ASP A 117 3.11 8.31 5.42
CA ASP A 117 2.55 9.65 5.45
C ASP A 117 3.66 10.68 5.25
N ILE A 118 3.38 11.70 4.44
CA ILE A 118 4.25 12.86 4.39
C ILE A 118 3.78 13.72 5.55
N GLU A 119 4.51 13.72 6.66
CA GLU A 119 4.38 14.82 7.60
C GLU A 119 4.62 16.10 6.81
N VAL A 120 3.56 16.88 6.58
CA VAL A 120 3.70 18.21 6.04
C VAL A 120 4.49 18.98 7.09
N ARG A 121 5.81 19.05 6.91
CA ARG A 121 6.62 20.07 7.57
C ARG A 121 6.15 21.40 7.00
N GLU A 122 5.08 21.93 7.58
CA GLU A 122 4.78 23.35 7.58
C GLU A 122 6.04 24.02 8.13
N LYS A 123 6.96 24.41 7.25
CA LYS A 123 8.05 25.34 7.56
C LYS A 123 7.43 26.73 7.77
N ALA A 124 6.58 26.86 8.77
CA ALA A 124 6.11 28.12 9.30
C ALA A 124 5.54 27.87 10.71
N LYS A 125 6.41 27.99 11.72
CA LYS A 125 6.05 28.29 13.11
C LYS A 125 4.96 27.37 13.72
N GLY A 126 5.43 26.24 14.25
CA GLY A 126 4.87 25.57 15.44
C GLY A 126 3.35 25.58 15.60
N VAL A 127 2.64 24.67 14.92
CA VAL A 127 1.42 24.05 15.44
C VAL A 127 1.38 22.61 14.93
N LEU A 128 1.61 21.63 15.82
CA LEU A 128 1.30 20.23 15.56
C LEU A 128 -0.24 20.08 15.54
N LYS A 129 -0.85 20.10 14.35
CA LYS A 129 -2.22 19.61 14.22
C LYS A 129 -2.17 18.09 14.06
N LYS A 130 -2.31 17.37 15.18
CA LYS A 130 -2.78 15.99 15.16
C LYS A 130 -4.25 16.02 14.75
N TYR A 131 -4.59 15.35 13.65
CA TYR A 131 -5.99 15.04 13.35
C TYR A 131 -6.31 13.71 14.02
N PRO A 132 -7.24 13.67 14.99
CA PRO A 132 -7.69 12.42 15.58
C PRO A 132 -8.63 11.73 14.60
N GLY A 133 -8.35 10.45 14.32
CA GLY A 133 -9.36 9.54 13.84
C GLY A 133 -10.47 9.42 14.89
N PHE A 134 -11.70 9.39 14.38
CA PHE A 134 -12.95 9.11 15.07
C PHE A 134 -13.52 10.21 15.99
N SER A 135 -14.81 10.42 15.79
CA SER A 135 -15.68 11.41 16.41
C SER A 135 -15.84 11.19 17.92
N ASP A 136 -15.52 12.21 18.72
CA ASP A 136 -16.12 12.38 20.04
C ASP A 136 -17.56 12.88 19.87
N SER A 137 -18.51 11.94 19.76
CA SER A 137 -19.95 12.24 19.77
C SER A 137 -20.33 13.02 21.03
N PRO A 138 -21.03 14.17 20.94
CA PRO A 138 -21.38 14.99 22.09
C PRO A 138 -22.80 14.70 22.58
N LEU A 139 -23.11 13.46 22.98
CA LEU A 139 -24.35 13.17 23.71
C LEU A 139 -24.11 12.26 24.92
N PRO A 140 -24.62 12.63 26.11
CA PRO A 140 -24.43 11.86 27.34
C PRO A 140 -25.51 10.80 27.53
N ARG A 141 -25.10 9.58 27.92
CA ARG A 141 -25.92 8.41 28.30
C ARG A 141 -27.15 8.08 27.45
#